data_AF-A0A530Y5T4-F1
#
_entry.id   AF-A0A530Y5T4-F1
#
_cell.length_a   1.000
_cell.length_b   1.000
_cell.length_c   1.000
_cell.angle_alpha   90.00
_cell.angle_beta   90.00
_cell.angle_gamma   90.00
#
_symmetry.space_group_name_H-M   'P 1'
#
loop_
_entity.id
_entity.type
_entity.pdbx_description
1 polymer ?
#
loop_
_entity_poly.entity_id
_entity_poly.type
_entity_poly.pdbx_seq_one_letter_code
_entity_poly.pdbx_strand_id
1 'polypeptide(L)'
;KFFLERPGKIRFNYDGTSNFRVISDGKSVVILNKRLKTSDLYPLSKTPLKLLLDTRIDLSGGRVKSVKEENDVTTIQLADKSVFGSSKITMMFDPKTYELRQWTITDAQGKDTTVMIFNVREGVSFAPDTFAIDYTANRELNTKSR
;
A
#
# COMPACT_ATOMS: atom_id res chain seq x y z
N LYS A 1 -2.65 -12.49 -5.55
CA LYS A 1 -2.01 -11.93 -6.79
C LYS A 1 -1.49 -10.53 -6.52
N PHE A 2 -0.34 -10.12 -7.09
CA PHE A 2 0.31 -8.82 -6.88
C PHE A 2 0.72 -8.16 -8.21
N PHE A 3 0.48 -6.86 -8.35
CA PHE A 3 0.84 -6.04 -9.50
C PHE A 3 1.29 -4.65 -9.00
N LEU A 4 2.32 -4.09 -9.62
CA LEU A 4 2.87 -2.78 -9.27
C LEU A 4 3.30 -2.06 -10.55
N GLU A 5 2.84 -0.83 -10.72
CA GLU A 5 3.27 0.06 -11.80
C GLU A 5 3.49 1.45 -11.19
N ARG A 6 4.76 1.87 -11.12
CA ARG A 6 5.11 3.19 -10.61
C ARG A 6 5.01 4.24 -11.74
N PRO A 7 4.51 5.45 -11.45
CA PRO A 7 4.07 5.91 -10.14
C PRO A 7 2.61 5.56 -9.82
N GLY A 8 2.36 5.31 -8.53
CA GLY A 8 1.03 5.40 -7.94
C GLY A 8 0.10 4.20 -8.11
N LYS A 9 0.39 3.25 -9.00
CA LYS A 9 -0.51 2.11 -9.25
C LYS A 9 -0.03 0.85 -8.57
N ILE A 10 -0.93 0.21 -7.84
CA ILE A 10 -0.68 -1.09 -7.21
C ILE A 10 -1.97 -1.87 -7.16
N ARG A 11 -1.90 -3.19 -7.28
CA ARG A 11 -3.02 -4.07 -6.99
C ARG A 11 -2.52 -5.31 -6.28
N PHE A 12 -3.13 -5.61 -5.15
CA PHE A 12 -2.94 -6.90 -4.52
C PHE A 12 -4.26 -7.50 -4.05
N ASN A 13 -4.36 -8.81 -4.25
CA ASN A 13 -5.43 -9.64 -3.70
C ASN A 13 -4.79 -10.52 -2.64
N TYR A 14 -5.26 -10.39 -1.40
CA TYR A 14 -4.93 -11.27 -0.30
C TYR A 14 -5.98 -12.38 -0.23
N ASP A 15 -5.56 -13.61 -0.52
CA ASP A 15 -6.46 -14.76 -0.64
C ASP A 15 -6.65 -15.50 0.70
N GLY A 16 -6.35 -14.86 1.85
CA GLY A 16 -6.58 -15.42 3.19
C GLY A 16 -8.03 -15.28 3.69
N THR A 17 -8.27 -15.58 4.97
CA THR A 17 -9.62 -15.69 5.59
C THR A 17 -10.53 -14.47 5.47
N SER A 18 -9.98 -13.27 5.27
CA SER A 18 -10.73 -12.03 5.07
C SER A 18 -10.95 -11.66 3.60
N ASN A 19 -10.20 -12.27 2.67
CA ASN A 19 -10.24 -12.02 1.23
C ASN A 19 -10.20 -10.52 0.88
N PHE A 20 -9.17 -9.82 1.38
CA PHE A 20 -8.99 -8.40 1.11
C PHE A 20 -8.45 -8.16 -0.31
N ARG A 21 -8.89 -7.06 -0.92
CA ARG A 21 -8.31 -6.54 -2.16
C ARG A 21 -7.96 -5.08 -1.98
N VAL A 22 -6.76 -4.71 -2.38
CA VAL A 22 -6.33 -3.31 -2.39
C VAL A 22 -5.94 -2.94 -3.81
N ILE A 23 -6.46 -1.80 -4.27
CA ILE A 23 -6.15 -1.24 -5.59
C ILE A 23 -5.83 0.24 -5.41
N SER A 24 -4.75 0.69 -6.03
CA SER A 24 -4.45 2.09 -6.26
C SER A 24 -4.40 2.35 -7.76
N ASP A 25 -5.12 3.37 -8.22
CA ASP A 25 -5.15 3.80 -9.62
C ASP A 25 -4.19 4.98 -9.90
N GLY A 26 -3.41 5.39 -8.90
CA GLY A 26 -2.52 6.54 -8.93
C GLY A 26 -3.11 7.82 -8.32
N LYS A 27 -4.42 7.86 -8.06
CA LYS A 27 -5.11 8.98 -7.42
C LYS A 27 -5.72 8.58 -6.09
N SER A 28 -6.35 7.42 -6.03
CA SER A 28 -7.01 6.89 -4.85
C SER A 28 -6.53 5.48 -4.54
N VAL A 29 -6.72 5.07 -3.29
CA VAL A 29 -6.54 3.71 -2.83
C VAL A 29 -7.89 3.22 -2.32
N VAL A 30 -8.34 2.07 -2.83
CA VAL A 30 -9.51 1.37 -2.30
C VAL A 30 -9.06 0.11 -1.58
N ILE A 31 -9.59 -0.11 -0.39
CA ILE A 31 -9.44 -1.33 0.40
C ILE A 31 -10.81 -2.00 0.45
N LEU A 32 -10.93 -3.19 -0.14
CA LEU A 32 -12.14 -3.98 -0.21
C LEU A 32 -12.02 -5.16 0.75
N ASN A 33 -12.89 -5.22 1.76
CA ASN A 33 -13.07 -6.38 2.59
C ASN A 33 -14.26 -7.20 2.10
N LYS A 34 -14.00 -8.28 1.35
CA LYS A 34 -15.10 -9.08 0.80
C LYS A 34 -15.89 -9.82 1.88
N ARG A 35 -15.25 -10.22 2.97
CA ARG A 35 -15.92 -10.92 4.07
C ARG A 35 -16.90 -10.02 4.80
N LEU A 36 -16.46 -8.82 5.17
CA LEU A 36 -17.29 -7.84 5.88
C LEU A 36 -18.16 -7.00 4.94
N LYS A 37 -17.99 -7.15 3.62
CA LYS A 37 -18.63 -6.32 2.60
C LYS A 37 -18.43 -4.83 2.87
N THR A 38 -17.22 -4.44 3.29
CA THR A 38 -16.84 -3.03 3.49
C THR A 38 -15.89 -2.58 2.39
N SER A 39 -15.93 -1.29 2.08
CA SER A 39 -14.99 -0.70 1.13
C SER A 39 -14.59 0.69 1.57
N ASP A 40 -13.30 0.84 1.88
CA ASP A 40 -12.73 2.11 2.30
C ASP A 40 -11.96 2.73 1.14
N LEU A 41 -12.25 4.00 0.84
CA LEU A 41 -11.62 4.76 -0.24
C LEU A 41 -10.89 5.97 0.32
N TYR A 42 -9.62 6.11 -0.02
CA TYR A 42 -8.76 7.20 0.43
C TYR A 42 -8.06 7.86 -0.77
N PRO A 43 -7.83 9.19 -0.76
CA PRO A 43 -6.88 9.80 -1.68
C PRO A 43 -5.49 9.21 -1.43
N LEU A 44 -4.80 8.70 -2.47
CA LEU A 44 -3.46 8.11 -2.33
C LEU A 44 -2.50 9.12 -1.67
N SER A 45 -2.63 10.40 -2.03
CA SER A 45 -1.84 11.51 -1.48
C SER A 45 -1.98 11.72 0.03
N LYS A 46 -3.00 11.13 0.67
CA LYS A 46 -3.25 11.18 2.11
C LYS A 46 -2.94 9.86 2.82
N THR A 47 -2.26 8.94 2.13
CA THR A 47 -1.86 7.64 2.70
C THR A 47 -0.34 7.50 2.70
N PRO A 48 0.26 6.82 3.71
CA PRO A 48 1.68 6.50 3.69
C PRO A 48 2.12 5.67 2.46
N LEU A 49 1.19 4.95 1.82
CA LEU A 49 1.44 4.17 0.60
C LEU A 49 2.00 5.04 -0.54
N LYS A 50 1.70 6.34 -0.56
CA LYS A 50 2.29 7.27 -1.52
C LYS A 50 3.81 7.24 -1.52
N LEU A 51 4.44 7.16 -0.35
CA LEU A 51 5.90 7.14 -0.23
C LEU A 51 6.53 5.93 -0.92
N LEU A 52 5.81 4.80 -0.96
CA LEU A 52 6.24 3.59 -1.65
C LEU A 52 5.99 3.66 -3.17
N LEU A 53 4.86 4.25 -3.57
CA LEU A 53 4.41 4.24 -4.96
C LEU A 53 4.93 5.42 -5.79
N ASP A 54 5.55 6.41 -5.17
CA ASP A 54 6.22 7.49 -5.89
C ASP A 54 7.37 6.95 -6.76
N THR A 55 7.76 7.72 -7.77
CA THR A 55 8.87 7.38 -8.68
C THR A 55 10.17 7.11 -7.94
N ARG A 56 10.36 7.72 -6.78
CA ARG A 56 11.48 7.49 -5.87
C ARG A 56 10.96 7.56 -4.44
N ILE A 57 11.52 6.73 -3.57
CA ILE A 57 11.23 6.81 -2.13
C ILE A 57 12.01 7.98 -1.57
N ASP A 58 11.31 9.07 -1.23
CA ASP A 58 11.92 10.23 -0.60
C ASP A 58 12.04 10.03 0.91
N LEU A 59 13.27 9.82 1.37
CA LEU A 59 13.62 9.69 2.79
C LEU A 59 13.94 11.04 3.46
N SER A 60 13.87 12.15 2.72
CA SER A 60 14.18 13.48 3.24
C SER A 60 13.00 14.10 4.02
N GLY A 61 13.21 15.31 4.56
CA GLY A 61 12.13 16.10 5.17
C GLY A 61 11.63 15.59 6.53
N GLY A 62 12.44 14.85 7.29
CA GLY A 62 12.10 14.39 8.64
C GLY A 62 11.01 13.30 8.69
N ARG A 63 10.75 12.65 7.55
CA ARG A 63 9.76 11.57 7.45
C ARG A 63 10.25 10.25 8.04
N VAL A 64 11.57 10.02 8.03
CA VAL A 64 12.19 8.86 8.67
C VAL A 64 11.99 8.93 10.18
N LYS A 65 11.43 7.86 10.75
CA LYS A 65 11.23 7.70 12.20
C LYS A 65 12.22 6.74 12.82
N SER A 66 12.57 5.69 12.10
CA SER A 66 13.63 4.78 12.49
C SER A 66 14.21 4.07 11.29
N VAL A 67 15.48 3.71 11.42
CA VAL A 67 16.19 2.77 10.54
C VAL A 67 16.80 1.72 11.46
N LYS A 68 16.56 0.45 11.15
CA LYS A 68 17.16 -0.68 11.86
C LYS A 68 17.84 -1.57 10.83
N GLU A 69 19.12 -1.80 11.02
CA GLU A 69 19.92 -2.68 10.18
C GLU A 69 20.25 -3.95 10.97
N GLU A 70 19.89 -5.09 10.39
CA GLU A 70 20.22 -6.43 10.86
C GLU A 70 20.89 -7.18 9.71
N ASN A 71 21.55 -8.31 10.02
CA ASN A 71 22.34 -9.06 9.03
C ASN A 71 21.53 -9.48 7.79
N ASP A 72 20.22 -9.68 7.97
CA ASP A 72 19.33 -10.28 6.96
C ASP A 72 18.26 -9.28 6.48
N VAL A 73 18.13 -8.12 7.13
CA VAL A 73 17.09 -7.14 6.81
C VAL A 73 17.46 -5.72 7.20
N THR A 74 17.10 -4.78 6.32
CA THR A 74 17.06 -3.35 6.65
C THR A 74 15.61 -2.91 6.79
N THR A 75 15.22 -2.43 7.97
CA THR A 75 13.87 -1.92 8.25
C THR A 75 13.87 -0.40 8.32
N ILE A 76 13.03 0.24 7.52
CA ILE A 76 12.85 1.69 7.50
C ILE A 76 11.41 2.03 7.83
N GLN A 77 11.20 2.85 8.86
CA GLN A 77 9.89 3.38 9.19
C GLN A 77 9.78 4.84 8.78
N LEU A 78 8.74 5.16 8.01
CA LEU A 78 8.40 6.50 7.56
C LEU A 78 7.03 6.92 8.11
N ALA A 79 6.93 8.17 8.53
CA ALA A 79 5.67 8.81 8.89
C ALA A 79 5.75 10.33 8.65
N ASP A 80 4.65 10.89 8.16
CA ASP A 80 4.49 12.34 8.00
C ASP A 80 3.17 12.74 8.66
N LYS A 81 3.24 13.27 9.89
CA LYS A 81 2.04 13.63 10.67
C LYS A 81 1.22 14.72 10.00
N SER A 82 1.85 15.60 9.23
CA SER A 82 1.18 16.70 8.55
C SER A 82 0.35 16.24 7.34
N VAL A 83 0.75 15.13 6.71
CA VAL A 83 0.10 14.60 5.50
C VAL A 83 -0.77 13.38 5.79
N PHE A 84 -0.30 12.47 6.64
CA PHE A 84 -0.89 11.13 6.88
C PHE A 84 -1.45 10.95 8.30
N GLY A 85 -1.42 11.99 9.14
CA GLY A 85 -1.89 11.93 10.52
C GLY A 85 -1.06 10.96 11.37
N SER A 86 -1.72 10.10 12.14
CA SER A 86 -1.05 9.07 12.95
C SER A 86 -0.61 7.84 12.14
N SER A 87 -0.92 7.79 10.84
CA SER A 87 -0.57 6.64 9.99
C SER A 87 0.91 6.60 9.67
N LYS A 88 1.45 5.40 9.49
CA LYS A 88 2.87 5.17 9.18
C LYS A 88 3.05 4.01 8.21
N ILE A 89 4.21 3.97 7.55
CA ILE A 89 4.63 2.85 6.73
C ILE A 89 5.96 2.33 7.25
N THR A 90 6.06 1.01 7.40
CA THR A 90 7.30 0.31 7.72
C THR A 90 7.66 -0.57 6.54
N MET A 91 8.87 -0.46 6.03
CA MET A 91 9.36 -1.19 4.86
C MET A 91 10.57 -2.02 5.25
N MET A 92 10.64 -3.24 4.75
CA MET A 92 11.73 -4.17 4.97
C MET A 92 12.40 -4.47 3.64
N PHE A 93 13.70 -4.23 3.59
CA PHE A 93 14.54 -4.40 2.42
C PHE A 93 15.56 -5.49 2.65
N ASP A 94 15.90 -6.18 1.58
CA ASP A 94 17.07 -7.04 1.54
C ASP A 94 18.35 -6.18 1.60
N PRO A 95 19.26 -6.40 2.57
CA PRO A 95 20.39 -5.50 2.78
C PRO A 95 21.46 -5.59 1.68
N LYS A 96 21.45 -6.65 0.85
CA LYS A 96 22.44 -6.86 -0.23
C LYS A 96 21.94 -6.30 -1.56
N THR A 97 20.65 -6.47 -1.84
CA THR A 97 20.04 -6.10 -3.13
C THR A 97 19.22 -4.82 -3.07
N TYR A 98 18.88 -4.34 -1.86
CA TYR A 98 17.95 -3.24 -1.59
C TYR A 98 16.54 -3.47 -2.15
N GLU A 99 16.20 -4.72 -2.48
CA GLU A 99 14.86 -5.09 -2.91
C GLU A 99 13.88 -4.98 -1.75
N LEU A 100 12.71 -4.38 -2.00
CA LEU A 100 11.62 -4.36 -1.04
C LEU A 100 11.04 -5.78 -0.88
N ARG A 101 11.16 -6.35 0.31
CA ARG A 101 10.63 -7.68 0.66
C ARG A 101 9.24 -7.59 1.28
N GLN A 102 8.99 -6.56 2.08
CA GLN A 102 7.73 -6.40 2.78
C GLN A 102 7.47 -4.93 3.06
N TRP A 103 6.20 -4.54 3.12
CA TRP A 103 5.80 -3.32 3.79
C TRP A 103 4.57 -3.53 4.65
N THR A 104 4.45 -2.72 5.69
CA THR A 104 3.31 -2.68 6.60
C THR A 104 2.82 -1.24 6.68
N ILE A 105 1.55 -1.02 6.41
CA ILE A 105 0.87 0.25 6.67
C ILE A 105 0.10 0.09 7.97
N THR A 106 0.37 0.97 8.93
CA THR A 106 -0.47 1.15 10.11
C THR A 106 -1.35 2.36 9.86
N ASP A 107 -2.67 2.18 9.87
CA ASP A 107 -3.62 3.28 9.72
C ASP A 107 -3.78 4.12 11.00
N ALA A 108 -4.59 5.17 10.94
CA ALA A 108 -4.84 6.07 12.07
C ALA A 108 -5.55 5.40 13.26
N GLN A 109 -6.21 4.26 13.05
CA GLN A 109 -6.87 3.44 14.07
C GLN A 109 -5.90 2.40 14.68
N GLY A 110 -4.65 2.32 14.19
CA GLY A 110 -3.67 1.34 14.62
C GLY A 110 -3.81 -0.03 13.96
N LYS A 111 -4.59 -0.16 12.87
CA LYS A 111 -4.73 -1.41 12.13
C LYS A 111 -3.61 -1.57 11.12
N ASP A 112 -3.00 -2.75 11.11
CA ASP A 112 -1.90 -3.09 10.22
C ASP A 112 -2.38 -3.81 8.95
N THR A 113 -1.90 -3.34 7.81
CA THR A 113 -1.96 -4.05 6.52
C THR A 113 -0.54 -4.37 6.07
N THR A 114 -0.16 -5.64 6.20
CA THR A 114 1.16 -6.15 5.79
C THR A 114 1.07 -6.83 4.44
N VAL A 115 2.01 -6.52 3.56
CA VAL A 115 2.17 -7.18 2.27
C VAL A 115 3.61 -7.61 2.10
N MET A 116 3.79 -8.90 1.78
CA MET A 116 5.09 -9.48 1.46
C MET A 116 5.18 -9.69 -0.05
N ILE A 117 6.35 -9.42 -0.61
CA ILE A 117 6.63 -9.50 -2.04
C ILE A 117 7.63 -10.63 -2.27
N PHE A 118 7.27 -11.54 -3.17
CA PHE A 118 8.13 -12.64 -3.61
C PHE A 118 7.99 -12.87 -5.11
N ASN A 119 9.04 -13.38 -5.75
CA ASN A 119 9.01 -13.81 -7.15
C ASN A 119 8.52 -12.73 -8.13
N VAL A 120 8.99 -11.49 -7.96
CA VAL A 120 8.62 -10.37 -8.84
C VAL A 120 9.17 -10.62 -10.24
N ARG A 121 8.36 -10.28 -11.24
CA ARG A 121 8.80 -10.19 -12.64
C ARG A 121 8.68 -8.74 -13.08
N GLU A 122 9.79 -8.20 -13.54
CA GLU A 122 9.85 -6.83 -14.07
C GLU A 122 9.61 -6.79 -15.57
N GLY A 123 9.32 -5.60 -16.12
CA GLY A 123 9.17 -5.40 -17.56
C GLY A 123 7.93 -6.06 -18.19
N VAL A 124 6.95 -6.45 -17.37
CA VAL A 124 5.70 -7.06 -17.85
C VAL A 124 4.68 -6.00 -18.25
N SER A 125 3.79 -6.34 -19.19
CA SER A 125 2.63 -5.51 -19.54
C SER A 125 1.41 -5.90 -18.72
N PHE A 126 0.54 -4.91 -18.45
CA PHE A 126 -0.70 -5.09 -17.71
C PHE A 126 -1.91 -4.81 -18.62
N ALA A 127 -3.03 -5.48 -18.36
CA ALA A 127 -4.28 -5.12 -19.00
C ALA A 127 -4.71 -3.70 -18.55
N PRO A 128 -5.39 -2.90 -19.39
CA PRO A 128 -5.72 -1.50 -19.09
C PRO A 128 -6.52 -1.29 -17.79
N ASP A 129 -7.31 -2.27 -17.39
CA ASP A 129 -8.19 -2.26 -16.22
C ASP A 129 -7.54 -2.86 -14.96
N THR A 130 -6.27 -3.28 -15.03
CA THR A 130 -5.58 -3.97 -13.92
C THR A 130 -5.64 -3.16 -12.63
N PHE A 131 -5.54 -1.84 -12.72
CA PHE A 131 -5.52 -0.91 -11.59
C PHE A 131 -6.78 -0.06 -11.47
N ALA A 132 -7.84 -0.37 -12.23
CA ALA A 132 -9.07 0.42 -12.21
C ALA A 132 -9.82 0.26 -10.87
N ILE A 133 -10.26 1.39 -10.32
CA ILE A 133 -11.17 1.44 -9.17
C ILE A 133 -12.59 1.71 -9.69
N ASP A 134 -13.54 0.86 -9.31
CA ASP A 134 -14.96 1.12 -9.54
C ASP A 134 -15.51 2.03 -8.44
N TYR A 135 -15.45 3.33 -8.70
CA TYR A 135 -15.94 4.37 -7.79
C TYR A 135 -17.45 4.32 -7.58
N THR A 136 -18.21 3.87 -8.59
CA THR A 136 -19.67 3.77 -8.51
C THR A 136 -20.04 2.63 -7.56
N ALA A 137 -19.48 1.44 -7.76
CA ALA A 137 -19.71 0.30 -6.88
C ALA A 137 -19.27 0.57 -5.44
N ASN A 138 -18.14 1.27 -5.24
CA ASN A 138 -17.70 1.69 -3.91
C ASN A 138 -18.74 2.59 -3.22
N ARG A 139 -19.30 3.57 -3.95
CA ARG A 139 -20.31 4.48 -3.41
C ARG A 139 -21.59 3.74 -3.04
N GLU A 140 -22.07 2.86 -3.91
CA GLU A 140 -23.30 2.07 -3.70
C GLU A 140 -23.19 1.15 -2.47
N LEU A 141 -22.05 0.48 -2.30
CA LEU A 141 -21.81 -0.40 -1.15
C LEU A 141 -21.83 0.37 0.18
N ASN A 142 -21.28 1.59 0.18
CA ASN A 142 -21.23 2.44 1.37
C ASN A 142 -22.54 3.18 1.67
N THR A 143 -23.44 3.30 0.69
CA THR A 143 -24.80 3.81 0.92
C THR A 143 -25.75 2.73 1.44
N LYS A 144 -25.63 1.48 0.96
CA LYS A 144 -26.46 0.34 1.42
C LYS A 144 -26.11 -0.17 2.82
N SER A 145 -24.90 0.11 3.29
CA SER A 145 -24.41 -0.32 4.61
C SER A 145 -24.72 0.68 5.74
N ARG A 146 -25.39 1.80 5.42
CA ARG A 146 -25.90 2.78 6.39
C ARG A 146 -27.39 2.57 6.59
#